data_AF-A0A9W7GIW8-F1
#
_entry.id   AF-A0A9W7GIW8-F1
#
_cell.length_a   1.000
_cell.length_b   1.000
_cell.length_c   1.000
_cell.angle_alpha   90.00
_cell.angle_beta   90.00
_cell.angle_gamma   90.00
#
_symmetry.space_group_name_H-M   'P 1'
#
loop_
_entity.id
_entity.type
_entity.pdbx_description
1 polymer ?
#
loop_
_entity_poly.entity_id
_entity_poly.type
_entity_poly.pdbx_seq_one_letter_code
_entity_poly.pdbx_strand_id
1 'polypeptide(L)'
;MAALLTTAALSLSSINLHSRFFAPIVLDSKIPNPPPSPRILFIYIHGLDSSSTTWVPFLEHENGSSVPLHRSFPSYCVDLRGHGRSNLEPNTFSSESVADDVLHFINSVSGDASGEGTVVQPPKPKVVLVGHSMGGRVAMLAAAKAIKADVAPKLNFDVSALVVEDMDIKVRPPPFNVTWGEGNFDRKFNTLEDCTKALSGAGYEESRILSWVTDGRIRKVDWEGEGEAWWSDVNPQARQLSYEKILNSDCGAIAIEDLRDMDFAECTTFVIAGSGKGMQGTVCDKESLEKMRRRLRGCDFLTIEGAGHSIHKTHKGVFGEVLDGVCRGLL
;
A
#
# COMPACT_ATOMS: atom_id res chain seq x y z
N MET A 1 25.91 -35.53 8.12
CA MET A 1 25.34 -34.38 8.86
C MET A 1 24.54 -33.57 7.87
N ALA A 2 23.22 -33.77 7.82
CA ALA A 2 22.32 -32.97 7.00
C ALA A 2 22.11 -31.63 7.71
N ALA A 3 22.52 -30.53 7.07
CA ALA A 3 22.23 -29.19 7.55
C ALA A 3 20.73 -28.95 7.40
N LEU A 4 20.01 -28.86 8.52
CA LEU A 4 18.68 -28.27 8.55
C LEU A 4 18.82 -26.81 8.09
N LEU A 5 18.38 -26.53 6.86
CA LEU A 5 18.09 -25.20 6.38
C LEU A 5 17.04 -24.59 7.31
N THR A 6 17.51 -23.76 8.24
CA THR A 6 16.64 -23.02 9.15
C THR A 6 16.09 -21.86 8.33
N THR A 7 14.85 -22.00 7.84
CA THR A 7 14.06 -20.91 7.30
C THR A 7 13.90 -19.86 8.39
N ALA A 8 14.69 -18.79 8.37
CA ALA A 8 14.31 -17.59 9.11
C ALA A 8 13.06 -17.04 8.42
N ALA A 9 11.91 -17.41 8.99
CA ALA A 9 10.59 -17.19 8.46
C ALA A 9 10.30 -15.68 8.36
N LEU A 10 9.59 -15.28 7.29
CA LEU A 10 8.64 -14.18 7.42
C LEU A 10 7.87 -14.39 8.73
N SER A 11 7.68 -13.34 9.53
CA SER A 11 7.17 -13.49 10.89
C SER A 11 6.00 -14.48 10.94
N LEU A 12 6.05 -15.44 11.88
CA LEU A 12 4.94 -16.37 12.16
C LEU A 12 3.64 -15.63 12.54
N SER A 13 3.70 -14.31 12.75
CA SER A 13 2.55 -13.42 13.00
C SER A 13 2.01 -12.71 11.76
N SER A 14 2.45 -13.07 10.55
CA SER A 14 1.92 -12.49 9.31
C SER A 14 0.48 -12.98 9.07
N ILE A 15 -0.38 -12.13 8.55
CA ILE A 15 -1.76 -12.48 8.17
C ILE A 15 -1.92 -12.50 6.64
N ASN A 16 -2.95 -13.20 6.17
CA ASN A 16 -3.36 -13.11 4.78
C ASN A 16 -4.05 -11.76 4.54
N LEU A 17 -3.47 -10.94 3.68
CA LEU A 17 -4.11 -9.71 3.25
C LEU A 17 -5.17 -10.01 2.19
N HIS A 18 -6.37 -9.45 2.37
CA HIS A 18 -7.30 -9.33 1.26
C HIS A 18 -6.72 -8.38 0.21
N SER A 19 -7.00 -8.65 -1.07
CA SER A 19 -6.55 -7.81 -2.16
C SER A 19 -7.56 -7.76 -3.30
N ARG A 20 -7.42 -6.74 -4.15
CA ARG A 20 -8.08 -6.66 -5.46
C ARG A 20 -7.02 -6.78 -6.54
N PHE A 21 -7.21 -7.73 -7.45
CA PHE A 21 -6.35 -7.91 -8.61
C PHE A 21 -6.89 -7.12 -9.81
N PHE A 22 -5.99 -6.43 -10.52
CA PHE A 22 -6.26 -5.80 -11.79
C PHE A 22 -5.39 -6.48 -12.85
N ALA A 23 -6.06 -7.13 -13.81
CA ALA A 23 -5.39 -7.78 -14.92
C ALA A 23 -4.72 -6.75 -15.83
N PRO A 24 -3.59 -7.10 -16.47
CA PRO A 24 -2.97 -6.26 -17.48
C PRO A 24 -3.95 -5.91 -18.59
N ILE A 25 -4.01 -4.62 -18.95
CA ILE A 25 -4.74 -4.20 -20.14
C ILE A 25 -3.81 -4.36 -21.34
N VAL A 26 -4.10 -5.36 -22.18
CA VAL A 26 -3.32 -5.66 -23.39
C VAL A 26 -3.57 -4.56 -24.42
N LEU A 27 -2.53 -3.78 -24.71
CA LEU A 27 -2.50 -2.90 -25.88
C LEU A 27 -2.48 -3.77 -27.14
N ASP A 28 -3.38 -3.49 -28.08
CA ASP A 28 -3.50 -4.21 -29.35
C ASP A 28 -2.13 -4.47 -30.01
N SER A 29 -1.77 -5.74 -30.17
CA SER A 29 -0.58 -6.35 -30.82
C SER A 29 0.86 -5.88 -30.51
N LYS A 30 1.11 -4.81 -29.73
CA LYS A 30 2.47 -4.24 -29.60
C LYS A 30 3.27 -4.67 -28.38
N ILE A 31 2.63 -5.25 -27.37
CA ILE A 31 3.34 -5.89 -26.25
C ILE A 31 3.29 -7.39 -26.50
N PRO A 32 4.44 -8.10 -26.60
CA PRO A 32 4.45 -9.55 -26.70
C PRO A 32 3.60 -10.14 -25.58
N ASN A 33 2.73 -11.10 -25.92
CA ASN A 33 2.05 -11.92 -24.93
C ASN A 33 2.76 -13.29 -24.89
N PRO A 34 3.36 -13.68 -23.76
CA PRO A 34 3.41 -12.98 -22.47
C PRO A 34 4.40 -11.79 -22.46
N PRO A 35 4.20 -10.80 -21.57
CA PRO A 35 5.10 -9.65 -21.45
C PRO A 35 6.55 -10.11 -21.23
N PRO A 36 7.55 -9.37 -21.77
CA PRO A 36 8.94 -9.75 -21.65
C PRO A 36 9.36 -9.87 -20.18
N SER A 37 10.13 -10.91 -19.89
CA SER A 37 10.75 -11.12 -18.59
C SER A 37 11.87 -10.10 -18.37
N PRO A 38 12.07 -9.59 -17.13
CA PRO A 38 11.32 -9.91 -15.91
C PRO A 38 9.95 -9.22 -15.85
N ARG A 39 8.96 -9.96 -15.33
CA ARG A 39 7.59 -9.49 -15.18
C ARG A 39 7.52 -8.37 -14.15
N ILE A 40 7.04 -7.18 -14.53
CA ILE A 40 6.78 -6.09 -13.58
C ILE A 40 5.45 -6.35 -12.87
N LEU A 41 5.41 -6.15 -11.54
CA LEU A 41 4.23 -6.30 -10.70
C LEU A 41 4.04 -5.06 -9.82
N PHE A 42 2.86 -4.46 -9.84
CA PHE A 42 2.53 -3.33 -8.97
C PHE A 42 1.78 -3.76 -7.71
N ILE A 43 2.16 -3.18 -6.57
CA ILE A 43 1.50 -3.39 -5.28
C ILE A 43 1.10 -2.03 -4.71
N TYR A 44 -0.20 -1.77 -4.68
CA TYR A 44 -0.77 -0.51 -4.21
C TYR A 44 -1.24 -0.65 -2.75
N ILE A 45 -0.72 0.24 -1.89
CA ILE A 45 -0.86 0.20 -0.45
C ILE A 45 -1.58 1.48 0.01
N HIS A 46 -2.80 1.34 0.54
CA HIS A 46 -3.66 2.47 0.89
C HIS A 46 -3.24 3.19 2.18
N GLY A 47 -3.77 4.41 2.36
CA GLY A 47 -3.62 5.20 3.59
C GLY A 47 -4.55 4.79 4.74
N LEU A 48 -4.45 5.50 5.87
CA LEU A 48 -5.29 5.31 7.06
C LEU A 48 -6.78 5.43 6.75
N ASP A 49 -7.64 4.65 7.44
CA ASP A 49 -9.10 4.65 7.27
C ASP A 49 -9.56 4.42 5.82
N SER A 50 -8.80 3.61 5.09
CA SER A 50 -9.05 3.29 3.69
C SER A 50 -8.90 1.81 3.41
N SER A 51 -9.05 1.41 2.15
CA SER A 51 -8.88 0.03 1.69
C SER A 51 -8.32 0.00 0.26
N SER A 52 -8.14 -1.19 -0.28
CA SER A 52 -7.84 -1.48 -1.69
C SER A 52 -8.73 -0.73 -2.68
N THR A 53 -9.96 -0.37 -2.27
CA THR A 53 -10.90 0.43 -3.06
C THR A 53 -10.38 1.82 -3.41
N THR A 54 -9.45 2.36 -2.62
CA THR A 54 -8.82 3.68 -2.83
C THR A 54 -8.31 3.85 -4.26
N TRP A 55 -7.74 2.79 -4.80
CA TRP A 55 -7.03 2.79 -6.07
C TRP A 55 -7.93 2.45 -7.26
N VAL A 56 -9.15 1.93 -7.02
CA VAL A 56 -10.08 1.50 -8.06
C VAL A 56 -10.33 2.61 -9.10
N PRO A 57 -10.68 3.85 -8.72
CA PRO A 57 -10.92 4.91 -9.71
C PRO A 57 -9.67 5.35 -10.48
N PHE A 58 -8.47 4.99 -9.99
CA PHE A 58 -7.21 5.28 -10.66
C PHE A 58 -6.76 4.12 -11.57
N LEU A 59 -7.16 2.89 -11.30
CA LEU A 59 -6.76 1.71 -12.10
C LEU A 59 -7.82 1.30 -13.12
N GLU A 60 -9.10 1.55 -12.84
CA GLU A 60 -10.16 1.35 -13.81
C GLU A 60 -9.98 2.26 -15.03
N HIS A 61 -10.15 1.66 -16.20
CA HIS A 61 -9.95 2.32 -17.49
C HIS A 61 -11.30 2.59 -18.14
N GLU A 62 -11.54 3.84 -18.52
CA GLU A 62 -12.70 4.20 -19.32
C GLU A 62 -12.50 3.76 -20.76
N ASN A 63 -13.49 3.08 -21.34
CA ASN A 63 -13.43 2.60 -22.71
C ASN A 63 -13.14 3.75 -23.69
N GLY A 64 -12.14 3.57 -24.57
CA GLY A 64 -11.81 4.51 -25.65
C GLY A 64 -10.63 5.46 -25.42
N SER A 65 -10.01 5.47 -24.24
CA SER A 65 -8.77 6.21 -23.98
C SER A 65 -7.51 5.39 -24.32
N SER A 66 -6.38 6.05 -24.56
CA SER A 66 -5.08 5.38 -24.63
C SER A 66 -4.73 4.78 -23.27
N VAL A 67 -4.39 3.51 -23.24
CA VAL A 67 -4.04 2.80 -22.00
C VAL A 67 -2.65 3.26 -21.53
N PRO A 68 -2.52 3.82 -20.31
CA PRO A 68 -1.22 4.16 -19.73
C PRO A 68 -0.34 2.92 -19.54
N LEU A 69 0.98 3.07 -19.66
CA LEU A 69 1.92 1.95 -19.65
C LEU A 69 1.87 1.14 -18.34
N HIS A 70 1.74 1.79 -17.19
CA HIS A 70 1.65 1.12 -15.89
C HIS A 70 0.46 0.15 -15.79
N ARG A 71 -0.61 0.36 -16.58
CA ARG A 71 -1.77 -0.54 -16.62
C ARG A 71 -1.60 -1.74 -17.56
N SER A 72 -0.50 -1.78 -18.32
CA SER A 72 -0.10 -2.96 -19.08
C SER A 72 0.58 -4.02 -18.20
N PHE A 73 0.67 -3.80 -16.89
CA PHE A 73 1.26 -4.73 -15.92
C PHE A 73 0.24 -5.17 -14.87
N PRO A 74 0.36 -6.40 -14.35
CA PRO A 74 -0.51 -6.88 -13.28
C PRO A 74 -0.36 -5.99 -12.04
N SER A 75 -1.48 -5.75 -11.37
CA SER A 75 -1.51 -4.90 -10.17
C SER A 75 -2.36 -5.53 -9.07
N TYR A 76 -1.89 -5.46 -7.82
CA TYR A 76 -2.69 -5.76 -6.64
C TYR A 76 -2.88 -4.51 -5.79
N CYS A 77 -4.09 -4.28 -5.33
CA CYS A 77 -4.40 -3.33 -4.28
C CYS A 77 -4.68 -4.10 -3.00
N VAL A 78 -3.86 -3.94 -1.97
CA VAL A 78 -3.96 -4.71 -0.73
C VAL A 78 -4.75 -3.95 0.32
N ASP A 79 -5.57 -4.66 1.11
CA ASP A 79 -6.13 -4.16 2.36
C ASP A 79 -5.12 -4.44 3.48
N LEU A 80 -4.61 -3.41 4.15
CA LEU A 80 -3.69 -3.60 5.27
C LEU A 80 -4.39 -4.26 6.48
N ARG A 81 -3.60 -4.84 7.39
CA ARG A 81 -4.07 -5.40 8.65
C ARG A 81 -5.09 -4.48 9.34
N GLY A 82 -6.26 -5.04 9.64
CA GLY A 82 -7.39 -4.38 10.25
C GLY A 82 -8.17 -3.38 9.39
N HIS A 83 -7.80 -3.22 8.12
CA HIS A 83 -8.48 -2.34 7.17
C HIS A 83 -9.20 -3.17 6.10
N GLY A 84 -10.16 -2.56 5.40
CA GLY A 84 -10.89 -3.20 4.32
C GLY A 84 -11.52 -4.52 4.75
N ARG A 85 -11.13 -5.61 4.10
CA ARG A 85 -11.52 -6.99 4.43
C ARG A 85 -10.43 -7.80 5.13
N SER A 86 -9.24 -7.25 5.33
CA SER A 86 -8.17 -7.90 6.09
C SER A 86 -8.49 -7.91 7.57
N ASN A 87 -8.20 -9.02 8.25
CA ASN A 87 -8.43 -9.17 9.69
C ASN A 87 -7.52 -8.23 10.50
N LEU A 88 -7.96 -7.90 11.71
CA LEU A 88 -7.12 -7.23 12.70
C LEU A 88 -6.65 -8.26 13.73
N GLU A 89 -5.33 -8.29 13.97
CA GLU A 89 -4.71 -9.04 15.07
C GLU A 89 -4.02 -8.02 16.02
N PRO A 90 -4.74 -7.46 17.00
CA PRO A 90 -4.24 -6.33 17.80
C PRO A 90 -2.94 -6.64 18.54
N ASN A 91 -2.84 -7.85 19.11
CA ASN A 91 -1.72 -8.27 19.95
C ASN A 91 -0.39 -8.40 19.20
N THR A 92 -0.45 -8.57 17.88
CA THR A 92 0.73 -8.70 17.03
C THR A 92 0.93 -7.48 16.13
N PHE A 93 0.08 -6.45 16.26
CA PHE A 93 0.14 -5.26 15.42
C PHE A 93 1.37 -4.41 15.74
N SER A 94 2.21 -4.20 14.73
CA SER A 94 3.40 -3.34 14.77
C SER A 94 3.69 -2.82 13.36
N SER A 95 4.57 -1.83 13.23
CA SER A 95 4.97 -1.36 11.90
C SER A 95 5.66 -2.45 11.07
N GLU A 96 6.39 -3.33 11.75
CA GLU A 96 7.16 -4.43 11.21
C GLU A 96 6.26 -5.55 10.71
N SER A 97 5.23 -5.91 11.49
CA SER A 97 4.28 -6.97 11.11
C SER A 97 3.39 -6.54 9.96
N VAL A 98 2.97 -5.27 9.91
CA VAL A 98 2.21 -4.73 8.77
C VAL A 98 3.06 -4.74 7.49
N ALA A 99 4.36 -4.45 7.58
CA ALA A 99 5.29 -4.59 6.45
C ALA A 99 5.53 -6.07 6.08
N ASP A 100 5.63 -6.97 7.07
CA ASP A 100 5.75 -8.42 6.82
C ASP A 100 4.53 -8.99 6.12
N ASP A 101 3.32 -8.55 6.49
CA ASP A 101 2.08 -8.95 5.81
C ASP A 101 2.14 -8.63 4.31
N VAL A 102 2.67 -7.44 3.96
CA VAL A 102 2.84 -7.02 2.57
C VAL A 102 3.86 -7.90 1.85
N LEU A 103 5.04 -8.14 2.45
CA LEU A 103 6.06 -9.00 1.82
C LEU A 103 5.59 -10.44 1.68
N HIS A 104 4.89 -10.96 2.68
CA HIS A 104 4.28 -12.29 2.64
C HIS A 104 3.24 -12.41 1.52
N PHE A 105 2.37 -11.41 1.39
CA PHE A 105 1.41 -11.34 0.29
C PHE A 105 2.10 -11.31 -1.08
N ILE A 106 3.11 -10.46 -1.27
CA ILE A 106 3.82 -10.37 -2.56
C ILE A 106 4.50 -11.71 -2.88
N ASN A 107 5.12 -12.33 -1.88
CA ASN A 107 5.76 -13.62 -2.06
C ASN A 107 4.76 -14.72 -2.44
N SER A 108 3.54 -14.71 -1.88
CA SER A 108 2.52 -15.71 -2.23
C SER A 108 2.00 -15.54 -3.67
N VAL A 109 1.84 -14.31 -4.16
CA VAL A 109 1.34 -14.04 -5.52
C VAL A 109 2.43 -14.03 -6.61
N SER A 110 3.70 -13.94 -6.20
CA SER A 110 4.85 -13.97 -7.13
C SER A 110 5.34 -15.41 -7.43
N GLY A 111 4.87 -16.40 -6.67
CA GLY A 111 5.37 -17.79 -6.70
C GLY A 111 4.84 -18.67 -7.83
N ASP A 112 3.80 -18.27 -8.55
CA ASP A 112 3.12 -19.10 -9.57
C ASP A 112 3.89 -19.25 -10.91
N ALA A 113 5.19 -18.89 -10.96
CA ALA A 113 6.02 -19.01 -12.16
C ALA A 113 6.81 -20.32 -12.25
N SER A 114 6.82 -21.17 -11.21
CA SER A 114 7.48 -22.48 -11.26
C SER A 114 6.60 -23.51 -11.98
N GLY A 115 6.43 -23.33 -13.29
CA GLY A 115 5.99 -24.41 -14.15
C GLY A 115 6.98 -25.57 -14.02
N GLU A 116 6.48 -26.74 -13.65
CA GLU A 116 7.25 -27.98 -13.64
C GLU A 116 7.89 -28.19 -15.02
N GLY A 117 9.22 -28.21 -15.09
CA GLY A 117 9.92 -28.80 -16.25
C GLY A 117 11.07 -28.04 -16.91
N THR A 118 11.42 -26.82 -16.50
CA THR A 118 12.60 -26.12 -17.09
C THR A 118 13.74 -25.92 -16.10
N VAL A 119 14.95 -26.31 -16.50
CA VAL A 119 16.22 -26.32 -15.72
C VAL A 119 16.73 -24.91 -15.34
N VAL A 120 16.12 -23.85 -15.87
CA VAL A 120 16.46 -22.46 -15.57
C VAL A 120 15.28 -21.85 -14.81
N GLN A 121 15.51 -21.44 -13.55
CA GLN A 121 14.50 -20.68 -12.81
C GLN A 121 14.22 -19.37 -13.56
N PRO A 122 12.95 -19.02 -13.81
CA PRO A 122 12.63 -17.74 -14.43
C PRO A 122 13.17 -16.60 -13.55
N PRO A 123 13.55 -15.46 -14.15
CA PRO A 123 13.94 -14.28 -13.38
C PRO A 123 12.82 -13.91 -12.42
N LYS A 124 13.20 -13.49 -11.20
CA LYS A 124 12.26 -12.94 -10.24
C LYS A 124 11.48 -11.76 -10.87
N PRO A 125 10.17 -11.62 -10.60
CA PRO A 125 9.43 -10.44 -10.99
C PRO A 125 10.01 -9.20 -10.31
N LYS A 126 10.02 -8.09 -11.06
CA LYS A 126 10.35 -6.76 -10.56
C LYS A 126 9.11 -6.15 -9.92
N VAL A 127 9.14 -5.90 -8.62
CA VAL A 127 8.00 -5.37 -7.86
C VAL A 127 8.13 -3.86 -7.66
N VAL A 128 7.06 -3.15 -7.98
CA VAL A 128 6.88 -1.72 -7.72
C VAL A 128 5.93 -1.55 -6.54
N LEU A 129 6.43 -1.02 -5.42
CA LEU A 129 5.59 -0.68 -4.27
C LEU A 129 5.07 0.75 -4.43
N VAL A 130 3.75 0.94 -4.37
CA VAL A 130 3.11 2.25 -4.46
C VAL A 130 2.31 2.49 -3.18
N GLY A 131 2.75 3.40 -2.32
CA GLY A 131 2.13 3.65 -1.03
C GLY A 131 1.58 5.07 -0.91
N HIS A 132 0.31 5.20 -0.50
CA HIS A 132 -0.33 6.49 -0.22
C HIS A 132 -0.38 6.76 1.28
N SER A 133 0.00 7.96 1.72
CA SER A 133 -0.14 8.39 3.12
C SER A 133 0.52 7.39 4.07
N MET A 134 -0.19 6.88 5.10
CA MET A 134 0.28 5.78 5.94
C MET A 134 0.83 4.58 5.15
N GLY A 135 0.19 4.21 4.03
CA GLY A 135 0.66 3.15 3.13
C GLY A 135 2.02 3.46 2.51
N GLY A 136 2.38 4.73 2.35
CA GLY A 136 3.73 5.18 1.98
C GLY A 136 4.77 4.79 3.02
N ARG A 137 4.47 4.87 4.32
CA ARG A 137 5.37 4.38 5.38
C ARG A 137 5.52 2.89 5.37
N VAL A 138 4.41 2.18 5.18
CA VAL A 138 4.43 0.72 5.07
C VAL A 138 5.23 0.29 3.84
N ALA A 139 5.08 0.97 2.70
CA ALA A 139 5.87 0.72 1.49
C ALA A 139 7.37 0.94 1.72
N MET A 140 7.75 2.05 2.38
CA MET A 140 9.15 2.31 2.76
C MET A 140 9.71 1.19 3.65
N LEU A 141 8.97 0.78 4.68
CA LEU A 141 9.38 -0.31 5.58
C LEU A 141 9.50 -1.66 4.87
N ALA A 142 8.53 -1.99 4.02
CA ALA A 142 8.54 -3.21 3.24
C ALA A 142 9.74 -3.24 2.29
N ALA A 143 10.01 -2.14 1.57
CA ALA A 143 11.20 -2.01 0.74
C ALA A 143 12.49 -2.18 1.56
N ALA A 144 12.62 -1.45 2.67
CA ALA A 144 13.78 -1.53 3.57
C ALA A 144 14.03 -2.95 4.11
N LYS A 145 12.96 -3.69 4.42
CA LYS A 145 13.06 -5.09 4.87
C LYS A 145 13.41 -6.05 3.74
N ALA A 146 12.81 -5.86 2.56
CA ALA A 146 13.02 -6.73 1.41
C ALA A 146 14.47 -6.79 0.94
N ILE A 147 15.24 -5.74 1.20
CA ILE A 147 16.62 -5.59 0.72
C ILE A 147 17.68 -6.08 1.71
N LYS A 148 17.27 -6.45 2.93
CA LYS A 148 18.20 -6.96 3.94
C LYS A 148 18.81 -8.27 3.47
N ALA A 149 20.11 -8.43 3.67
CA ALA A 149 20.88 -9.57 3.14
C ALA A 149 20.35 -10.94 3.62
N ASP A 150 19.72 -10.99 4.79
CA ASP A 150 19.10 -12.19 5.35
C ASP A 150 17.63 -12.40 4.92
N VAL A 151 17.01 -11.41 4.27
CA VAL A 151 15.62 -11.46 3.78
C VAL A 151 15.58 -11.63 2.26
N ALA A 152 16.33 -10.85 1.50
CA ALA A 152 16.29 -10.81 0.04
C ALA A 152 16.45 -12.18 -0.66
N PRO A 153 17.34 -13.09 -0.21
CA PRO A 153 17.46 -14.42 -0.82
C PRO A 153 16.23 -15.31 -0.66
N LYS A 154 15.33 -14.99 0.27
CA LYS A 154 14.12 -15.78 0.56
C LYS A 154 12.88 -15.29 -0.20
N LEU A 155 12.94 -14.07 -0.74
CA LEU A 155 11.85 -13.51 -1.53
C LEU A 155 11.95 -14.05 -2.95
N ASN A 156 10.81 -14.47 -3.51
CA ASN A 156 10.70 -14.89 -4.90
C ASN A 156 10.46 -13.72 -5.87
N PHE A 157 10.71 -12.49 -5.43
CA PHE A 157 10.61 -11.24 -6.18
C PHE A 157 11.75 -10.31 -5.78
N ASP A 158 11.98 -9.28 -6.59
CA ASP A 158 12.89 -8.19 -6.27
C ASP A 158 12.10 -6.89 -6.18
N VAL A 159 12.24 -6.13 -5.09
CA VAL A 159 11.66 -4.78 -5.00
C VAL A 159 12.53 -3.86 -5.86
N SER A 160 12.00 -3.43 -7.00
CA SER A 160 12.73 -2.66 -8.01
C SER A 160 12.24 -1.23 -8.15
N ALA A 161 11.18 -0.81 -7.46
CA ALA A 161 10.82 0.60 -7.36
C ALA A 161 9.93 0.86 -6.14
N LEU A 162 9.99 2.10 -5.66
CA LEU A 162 9.21 2.59 -4.53
C LEU A 162 8.59 3.95 -4.88
N VAL A 163 7.28 4.04 -4.88
CA VAL A 163 6.54 5.29 -5.09
C VAL A 163 5.81 5.64 -3.80
N VAL A 164 6.19 6.75 -3.19
CA VAL A 164 5.59 7.29 -1.96
C VAL A 164 4.74 8.50 -2.33
N GLU A 165 3.43 8.34 -2.26
CA GLU A 165 2.46 9.40 -2.53
C GLU A 165 2.05 10.10 -1.23
N ASP A 166 2.33 11.40 -1.19
CA ASP A 166 1.98 12.37 -0.17
C ASP A 166 2.20 11.85 1.25
N MET A 167 3.43 11.38 1.51
CA MET A 167 3.88 10.99 2.83
C MET A 167 5.35 11.33 3.07
N ASP A 168 5.67 11.62 4.33
CA ASP A 168 7.03 11.82 4.81
C ASP A 168 7.36 11.01 6.09
N ILE A 169 8.54 11.25 6.65
CA ILE A 169 9.07 10.58 7.86
C ILE A 169 8.77 11.30 9.19
N LYS A 170 7.99 12.39 9.21
CA LYS A 170 7.72 13.19 10.42
C LYS A 170 6.79 12.45 11.36
N VAL A 171 7.20 12.22 12.60
CA VAL A 171 6.33 11.62 13.62
C VAL A 171 5.03 12.45 13.75
N ARG A 172 3.90 11.77 13.70
CA ARG A 172 2.55 12.34 13.75
C ARG A 172 1.78 11.70 14.90
N PRO A 173 1.68 12.38 16.05
CA PRO A 173 0.80 11.92 17.12
C PRO A 173 -0.66 11.91 16.64
N PRO A 174 -1.52 11.08 17.26
CA PRO A 174 -2.94 11.11 16.96
C PRO A 174 -3.48 12.54 17.20
N PRO A 175 -4.26 13.12 16.26
CA PRO A 175 -4.75 14.49 16.39
C PRO A 175 -5.88 14.67 17.41
N PHE A 176 -6.19 13.64 18.19
CA PHE A 176 -7.23 13.59 19.21
C PHE A 176 -6.80 12.62 20.31
N ASN A 177 -7.29 12.83 21.53
CA ASN A 177 -7.10 11.89 22.64
C ASN A 177 -7.96 10.65 22.39
N VAL A 178 -7.49 9.75 21.52
CA VAL A 178 -8.16 8.47 21.28
C VAL A 178 -7.81 7.52 22.41
N THR A 179 -8.72 7.37 23.34
CA THR A 179 -8.79 6.15 24.15
C THR A 179 -9.98 5.36 23.63
N TRP A 180 -9.71 4.39 22.76
CA TRP A 180 -10.67 3.29 22.63
C TRP A 180 -10.58 2.45 23.88
N GLY A 181 -11.74 2.13 24.44
CA GLY A 181 -11.82 1.12 25.49
C GLY A 181 -11.29 -0.22 24.99
N GLU A 182 -10.88 -1.06 25.92
CA GLU A 182 -10.54 -2.46 25.63
C GLU A 182 -11.74 -3.15 24.97
N GLY A 183 -11.66 -3.41 23.66
CA GLY A 183 -12.74 -4.04 22.92
C GLY A 183 -12.45 -4.21 21.43
N ASN A 184 -12.93 -5.32 20.85
CA ASN A 184 -12.87 -5.55 19.41
C ASN A 184 -13.99 -4.74 18.74
N PHE A 185 -13.65 -3.81 17.85
CA PHE A 185 -14.64 -3.14 17.01
C PHE A 185 -15.14 -4.12 15.93
N ASP A 186 -16.43 -4.44 15.95
CA ASP A 186 -17.06 -5.18 14.86
C ASP A 186 -17.25 -4.24 13.66
N ARG A 187 -16.91 -4.74 12.47
CA ARG A 187 -17.08 -4.04 11.19
C ARG A 187 -18.37 -4.42 10.48
N LYS A 188 -19.09 -5.41 10.98
CA LYS A 188 -20.37 -5.87 10.49
C LYS A 188 -21.50 -5.27 11.32
N PHE A 189 -22.53 -4.76 10.65
CA PHE A 189 -23.68 -4.10 11.27
C PHE A 189 -24.96 -4.55 10.58
N ASN A 190 -26.06 -4.64 11.34
CA ASN A 190 -27.36 -4.97 10.76
C ASN A 190 -27.94 -3.79 9.96
N THR A 191 -27.63 -2.55 10.37
CA THR A 191 -28.13 -1.33 9.72
C THR A 191 -27.02 -0.31 9.50
N LEU A 192 -27.24 0.61 8.54
CA LEU A 192 -26.35 1.76 8.34
C LEU A 192 -26.37 2.70 9.56
N GLU A 193 -27.51 2.80 10.25
CA GLU A 193 -27.64 3.61 11.46
C GLU A 193 -26.73 3.10 12.59
N ASP A 194 -26.72 1.77 12.82
CA ASP A 194 -25.82 1.16 13.81
C ASP A 194 -24.34 1.38 13.46
N CYS A 195 -23.99 1.20 12.18
CA CYS A 195 -22.64 1.47 11.68
C CYS A 195 -22.23 2.93 11.93
N THR A 196 -23.12 3.87 11.56
CA THR A 196 -22.89 5.30 11.73
C THR A 196 -22.75 5.66 13.19
N LYS A 197 -23.63 5.15 14.06
CA LYS A 197 -23.57 5.36 15.52
C LYS A 197 -22.26 4.83 16.12
N ALA A 198 -21.83 3.64 15.72
CA ALA A 198 -20.57 3.06 16.18
C ALA A 198 -19.36 3.91 15.75
N LEU A 199 -19.35 4.38 14.50
CA LEU A 199 -18.30 5.26 13.96
C LEU A 199 -18.38 6.71 14.51
N SER A 200 -19.54 7.22 14.87
CA SER A 200 -19.64 8.53 15.53
C SER A 200 -19.19 8.45 16.98
N GLY A 201 -19.56 7.38 17.70
CA GLY A 201 -19.00 7.05 19.01
C GLY A 201 -17.49 6.86 18.96
N ALA A 202 -16.95 6.64 17.76
CA ALA A 202 -15.54 6.53 17.46
C ALA A 202 -14.77 7.84 17.35
N GLY A 203 -15.48 8.97 17.40
CA GLY A 203 -14.93 10.29 17.12
C GLY A 203 -14.76 10.58 15.62
N TYR A 204 -15.47 9.88 14.73
CA TYR A 204 -15.60 10.33 13.34
C TYR A 204 -16.79 11.26 13.18
N GLU A 205 -16.56 12.37 12.48
CA GLU A 205 -17.61 13.30 12.07
C GLU A 205 -18.62 12.62 11.13
N GLU A 206 -19.90 12.92 11.30
CA GLU A 206 -20.97 12.31 10.50
C GLU A 206 -20.79 12.56 9.00
N SER A 207 -20.39 13.78 8.61
CA SER A 207 -20.11 14.12 7.22
C SER A 207 -18.97 13.26 6.62
N ARG A 208 -18.02 12.84 7.45
CA ARG A 208 -16.94 11.94 7.03
C ARG A 208 -17.46 10.52 6.84
N ILE A 209 -18.30 10.04 7.75
CA ILE A 209 -18.95 8.72 7.64
C ILE A 209 -19.81 8.65 6.39
N LEU A 210 -20.63 9.67 6.13
CA LEU A 210 -21.45 9.75 4.91
C LEU A 210 -20.61 9.74 3.63
N SER A 211 -19.41 10.35 3.66
CA SER A 211 -18.48 10.27 2.52
C SER A 211 -18.01 8.83 2.27
N TRP A 212 -17.88 8.01 3.32
CA TRP A 212 -17.51 6.60 3.21
C TRP A 212 -18.63 5.70 2.69
N VAL A 213 -19.87 6.06 2.98
CA VAL A 213 -21.02 5.41 2.33
C VAL A 213 -20.99 5.71 0.84
N THR A 214 -20.78 6.98 0.48
CA THR A 214 -20.76 7.44 -0.92
C THR A 214 -19.64 6.79 -1.74
N ASP A 215 -18.46 6.61 -1.15
CA ASP A 215 -17.31 6.02 -1.84
C ASP A 215 -17.21 4.49 -1.73
N GLY A 216 -18.17 3.85 -1.06
CA GLY A 216 -18.27 2.40 -0.96
C GLY A 216 -17.37 1.75 0.10
N ARG A 217 -16.68 2.54 0.94
CA ARG A 217 -15.98 2.03 2.14
C ARG A 217 -16.95 1.54 3.21
N ILE A 218 -18.14 2.11 3.29
CA ILE A 218 -19.29 1.58 4.02
C ILE A 218 -20.32 1.13 3.00
N ARG A 219 -20.68 -0.15 3.01
CA ARG A 219 -21.55 -0.73 1.97
C ARG A 219 -22.36 -1.89 2.49
N LYS A 220 -23.47 -2.19 1.81
CA LYS A 220 -24.15 -3.46 1.96
C LYS A 220 -23.28 -4.61 1.44
N VAL A 221 -23.29 -5.72 2.15
CA VAL A 221 -22.69 -6.99 1.76
C VAL A 221 -23.72 -8.09 2.01
N ASP A 222 -23.80 -9.04 1.10
CA ASP A 222 -24.53 -10.28 1.35
C ASP A 222 -23.59 -11.22 2.11
N TRP A 223 -23.97 -11.58 3.32
CA TRP A 223 -23.16 -12.47 4.16
C TRP A 223 -23.75 -13.86 4.11
N GLU A 224 -22.96 -14.82 3.61
CA GLU A 224 -23.41 -16.20 3.41
C GLU A 224 -24.09 -16.75 4.67
N GLY A 225 -25.38 -17.08 4.55
CA GLY A 225 -26.19 -17.66 5.62
C GLY A 225 -26.77 -16.68 6.64
N GLU A 226 -26.47 -15.37 6.56
CA GLU A 226 -26.95 -14.36 7.51
C GLU A 226 -27.72 -13.20 6.86
N GLY A 227 -27.76 -13.14 5.52
CA GLY A 227 -28.50 -12.14 4.75
C GLY A 227 -27.75 -10.81 4.57
N GLU A 228 -28.49 -9.78 4.16
CA GLU A 228 -27.91 -8.45 3.94
C GLU A 228 -27.41 -7.84 5.27
N ALA A 229 -26.14 -7.44 5.28
CA ALA A 229 -25.52 -6.68 6.37
C ALA A 229 -24.77 -5.46 5.82
N TRP A 230 -24.40 -4.54 6.70
CA TRP A 230 -23.52 -3.42 6.40
C TRP A 230 -22.10 -3.74 6.85
N TRP A 231 -21.12 -3.44 6.00
CA TRP A 231 -19.70 -3.60 6.28
C TRP A 231 -19.00 -2.24 6.26
N SER A 232 -18.13 -1.99 7.23
CA SER A 232 -17.21 -0.86 7.25
C SER A 232 -15.78 -1.32 6.97
N ASP A 233 -15.18 -0.84 5.88
CA ASP A 233 -13.74 -0.99 5.63
C ASP A 233 -12.89 -0.21 6.64
N VAL A 234 -13.48 0.77 7.33
CA VAL A 234 -12.84 1.57 8.38
C VAL A 234 -12.95 0.84 9.71
N ASN A 235 -11.83 0.79 10.44
CA ASN A 235 -11.73 0.17 11.74
C ASN A 235 -11.06 1.15 12.73
N PRO A 236 -11.80 1.71 13.70
CA PRO A 236 -11.22 2.63 14.68
C PRO A 236 -10.10 2.02 15.53
N GLN A 237 -10.14 0.72 15.83
CA GLN A 237 -9.07 0.04 16.57
C GLN A 237 -7.80 -0.06 15.72
N ALA A 238 -7.95 -0.41 14.44
CA ALA A 238 -6.82 -0.40 13.51
C ALA A 238 -6.27 1.02 13.29
N ARG A 239 -7.13 2.04 13.29
CA ARG A 239 -6.73 3.45 13.21
C ARG A 239 -5.86 3.86 14.40
N GLN A 240 -6.28 3.52 15.61
CA GLN A 240 -5.51 3.80 16.82
C GLN A 240 -4.14 3.14 16.76
N LEU A 241 -4.10 1.83 16.50
CA LEU A 241 -2.84 1.08 16.39
C LEU A 241 -1.93 1.63 15.29
N SER A 242 -2.51 2.07 14.18
CA SER A 242 -1.76 2.72 13.09
C SER A 242 -1.16 4.05 13.51
N TYR A 243 -1.89 4.87 14.29
CA TYR A 243 -1.28 6.05 14.89
C TYR A 243 -0.16 5.67 15.85
N GLU A 244 -0.40 4.79 16.80
CA GLU A 244 0.56 4.44 17.85
C GLU A 244 1.84 3.79 17.30
N LYS A 245 1.70 2.89 16.33
CA LYS A 245 2.79 2.02 15.87
C LYS A 245 3.44 2.49 14.57
N ILE A 246 2.74 3.25 13.72
CA ILE A 246 3.23 3.63 12.38
C ILE A 246 3.38 5.15 12.23
N LEU A 247 2.35 5.94 12.54
CA LEU A 247 2.38 7.39 12.30
C LEU A 247 3.12 8.15 13.40
N ASN A 248 2.92 7.75 14.66
CA ASN A 248 3.56 8.31 15.85
C ASN A 248 4.84 7.54 16.24
N SER A 249 5.54 6.98 15.25
CA SER A 249 6.81 6.30 15.45
C SER A 249 7.84 6.75 14.43
N ASP A 250 9.11 6.46 14.71
CA ASP A 250 10.24 6.74 13.82
C ASP A 250 10.39 5.70 12.69
N CYS A 251 9.41 4.81 12.48
CA CYS A 251 9.53 3.71 11.53
C CYS A 251 9.85 4.20 10.10
N GLY A 252 9.28 5.33 9.68
CA GLY A 252 9.60 5.95 8.38
C GLY A 252 11.03 6.47 8.33
N ALA A 253 11.53 7.08 9.41
CA ALA A 253 12.91 7.56 9.50
C ALA A 253 13.91 6.40 9.50
N ILE A 254 13.59 5.30 10.20
CA ILE A 254 14.40 4.07 10.20
C ILE A 254 14.43 3.47 8.79
N ALA A 255 13.28 3.36 8.12
CA ALA A 255 13.21 2.79 6.78
C ALA A 255 14.07 3.55 5.76
N ILE A 256 14.07 4.89 5.77
CA ILE A 256 14.90 5.65 4.84
C ILE A 256 16.40 5.55 5.13
N GLU A 257 16.80 5.29 6.38
CA GLU A 257 18.21 5.04 6.71
C GLU A 257 18.65 3.67 6.21
N ASP A 258 17.82 2.64 6.39
CA ASP A 258 18.06 1.31 5.83
C ASP A 258 18.13 1.34 4.29
N LEU A 259 17.35 2.21 3.66
CA LEU A 259 17.34 2.41 2.21
C LEU A 259 18.49 3.28 1.69
N ARG A 260 19.19 4.05 2.53
CA ARG A 260 20.19 5.06 2.11
C ARG A 260 21.32 4.47 1.27
N ASP A 261 21.80 3.30 1.68
CA ASP A 261 22.97 2.64 1.10
C ASP A 261 22.60 1.70 -0.05
N MET A 262 21.31 1.66 -0.39
CA MET A 262 20.82 0.90 -1.53
C MET A 262 21.25 1.61 -2.82
N ASP A 263 21.83 0.86 -3.76
CA ASP A 263 22.13 1.39 -5.08
C ASP A 263 20.84 1.52 -5.90
N PHE A 264 20.20 2.67 -5.77
CA PHE A 264 18.99 3.03 -6.51
C PHE A 264 19.24 3.21 -8.02
N ALA A 265 20.44 2.96 -8.54
CA ALA A 265 20.64 2.81 -9.99
C ALA A 265 19.73 1.71 -10.60
N GLU A 266 19.30 0.74 -9.79
CA GLU A 266 18.37 -0.32 -10.18
C GLU A 266 16.96 -0.18 -9.57
N CYS A 267 16.74 0.81 -8.70
CA CYS A 267 15.47 1.04 -8.02
C CYS A 267 15.05 2.51 -8.08
N THR A 268 14.00 2.83 -8.84
CA THR A 268 13.55 4.22 -8.93
C THR A 268 12.64 4.55 -7.76
N THR A 269 13.11 5.37 -6.82
CA THR A 269 12.27 5.90 -5.74
C THR A 269 11.68 7.25 -6.14
N PHE A 270 10.35 7.35 -6.14
CA PHE A 270 9.64 8.60 -6.35
C PHE A 270 8.91 9.02 -5.08
N VAL A 271 9.14 10.25 -4.63
CA VAL A 271 8.29 10.89 -3.62
C VAL A 271 7.47 11.96 -4.29
N ILE A 272 6.16 11.79 -4.29
CA ILE A 272 5.21 12.71 -4.92
C ILE A 272 4.45 13.42 -3.81
N ALA A 273 4.71 14.71 -3.61
CA ALA A 273 4.04 15.50 -2.59
C ALA A 273 3.11 16.54 -3.22
N GLY A 274 1.96 16.77 -2.61
CA GLY A 274 1.15 17.95 -2.89
C GLY A 274 1.82 19.21 -2.35
N SER A 275 1.26 20.36 -2.71
CA SER A 275 1.62 21.65 -2.11
C SER A 275 0.39 22.48 -1.74
N GLY A 276 -0.81 21.90 -1.91
CA GLY A 276 -2.07 22.49 -1.51
C GLY A 276 -2.08 22.80 0.00
N LYS A 277 -2.78 23.87 0.37
CA LYS A 277 -2.94 24.33 1.75
C LYS A 277 -4.34 24.00 2.27
N GLY A 278 -4.50 24.03 3.59
CA GLY A 278 -5.80 23.82 4.26
C GLY A 278 -6.12 22.35 4.52
N MET A 279 -7.37 22.05 4.87
CA MET A 279 -7.79 20.71 5.34
C MET A 279 -7.64 19.59 4.30
N GLN A 280 -7.53 19.92 3.01
CA GLN A 280 -7.29 18.97 1.93
C GLN A 280 -5.85 19.05 1.38
N GLY A 281 -5.00 19.87 1.99
CA GLY A 281 -3.62 20.07 1.57
C GLY A 281 -2.74 18.83 1.72
N THR A 282 -1.47 18.97 1.33
CA THR A 282 -0.48 17.92 1.57
C THR A 282 -0.32 17.66 3.07
N VAL A 283 -0.11 16.40 3.44
CA VAL A 283 0.29 16.05 4.81
C VAL A 283 1.80 16.20 5.03
N CYS A 284 2.57 16.40 3.96
CA CYS A 284 4.02 16.45 4.02
C CYS A 284 4.54 17.75 4.65
N ASP A 285 5.51 17.59 5.53
CA ASP A 285 6.32 18.62 6.14
C ASP A 285 7.58 18.84 5.29
N LYS A 286 7.85 20.12 5.00
CA LYS A 286 8.95 20.50 4.10
C LYS A 286 10.31 20.06 4.63
N GLU A 287 10.58 20.22 5.92
CA GLU A 287 11.88 19.84 6.51
C GLU A 287 12.05 18.32 6.53
N SER A 288 10.96 17.60 6.78
CA SER A 288 10.90 16.14 6.69
C SER A 288 11.21 15.63 5.28
N LEU A 289 10.61 16.23 4.24
CA LEU A 289 10.90 15.91 2.84
C LEU A 289 12.35 16.21 2.46
N GLU A 290 12.90 17.36 2.87
CA GLU A 290 14.32 17.68 2.63
C GLU A 290 15.27 16.73 3.37
N LYS A 291 14.85 16.21 4.54
CA LYS A 291 15.61 15.15 5.22
C LYS A 291 15.57 13.85 4.42
N MET A 292 14.41 13.44 3.89
CA MET A 292 14.32 12.28 3.00
C MET A 292 15.19 12.44 1.75
N ARG A 293 15.12 13.61 1.08
CA ARG A 293 15.89 13.91 -0.12
C ARG A 293 17.40 13.80 0.08
N ARG A 294 17.90 14.23 1.24
CA ARG A 294 19.32 14.12 1.56
C ARG A 294 19.77 12.69 1.84
N ARG A 295 18.86 11.78 2.21
CA ARG A 295 19.17 10.41 2.61
C ARG A 295 18.97 9.42 1.46
N LEU A 296 17.89 9.54 0.69
CA LEU A 296 17.61 8.65 -0.43
C LEU A 296 18.41 9.11 -1.67
N ARG A 297 19.57 8.48 -1.92
CA ARG A 297 20.38 8.76 -3.11
C ARG A 297 19.62 8.30 -4.37
N GLY A 298 19.63 9.08 -5.44
CA GLY A 298 18.95 8.70 -6.69
C GLY A 298 17.42 8.71 -6.62
N CYS A 299 16.82 9.30 -5.57
CA CYS A 299 15.38 9.47 -5.46
C CYS A 299 14.92 10.77 -6.12
N ASP A 300 13.89 10.66 -6.96
CA ASP A 300 13.22 11.79 -7.57
C ASP A 300 12.11 12.32 -6.66
N PHE A 301 12.13 13.64 -6.43
CA PHE A 301 11.11 14.33 -5.64
C PHE A 301 10.28 15.22 -6.56
N LEU A 302 9.01 14.87 -6.73
CA LEU A 302 8.05 15.68 -7.46
C LEU A 302 7.12 16.38 -6.48
N THR A 303 7.04 17.70 -6.58
CA THR A 303 6.00 18.47 -5.90
C THR A 303 4.97 18.93 -6.92
N ILE A 304 3.71 18.58 -6.72
CA ILE A 304 2.63 18.97 -7.62
C ILE A 304 1.94 20.22 -7.06
N GLU A 305 2.01 21.31 -7.83
CA GLU A 305 1.42 22.58 -7.43
C GLU A 305 -0.10 22.46 -7.26
N GLY A 306 -0.63 22.93 -6.13
CA GLY A 306 -2.07 22.91 -5.85
C GLY A 306 -2.66 21.53 -5.52
N ALA A 307 -1.91 20.44 -5.68
CA ALA A 307 -2.38 19.12 -5.29
C ALA A 307 -2.52 18.94 -3.78
N GLY A 308 -3.59 18.26 -3.38
CA GLY A 308 -3.88 17.90 -1.99
C GLY A 308 -3.32 16.53 -1.60
N HIS A 309 -3.90 15.95 -0.55
CA HIS A 309 -3.42 14.66 0.02
C HIS A 309 -3.66 13.43 -0.86
N SER A 310 -4.59 13.46 -1.81
CA SER A 310 -4.92 12.34 -2.70
C SER A 310 -4.67 12.70 -4.15
N ILE A 311 -3.39 12.66 -4.53
CA ILE A 311 -2.88 13.00 -5.86
C ILE A 311 -3.41 12.00 -6.88
N HIS A 312 -3.42 10.70 -6.55
CA HIS A 312 -4.00 9.64 -7.39
C HIS A 312 -5.51 9.84 -7.66
N LYS A 313 -6.20 10.74 -6.94
CA LYS A 313 -7.60 11.09 -7.23
C LYS A 313 -7.72 12.38 -8.03
N THR A 314 -6.96 13.40 -7.65
CA THR A 314 -7.12 14.78 -8.14
C THR A 314 -6.23 15.10 -9.34
N HIS A 315 -5.09 14.41 -9.47
CA HIS A 315 -4.06 14.64 -10.48
C HIS A 315 -3.64 13.31 -11.13
N LYS A 316 -4.63 12.49 -11.51
CA LYS A 316 -4.45 11.14 -12.06
C LYS A 316 -3.46 11.07 -13.21
N GLY A 317 -3.49 12.04 -14.13
CA GLY A 317 -2.60 12.08 -15.28
C GLY A 317 -1.13 12.18 -14.86
N VAL A 318 -0.80 13.18 -14.04
CA VAL A 318 0.57 13.38 -13.53
C VAL A 318 1.03 12.18 -12.71
N PHE A 319 0.16 11.64 -11.84
CA PHE A 319 0.50 10.44 -11.07
C PHE A 319 0.77 9.23 -11.97
N GLY A 320 -0.04 9.01 -13.01
CA GLY A 320 0.15 7.96 -14.01
C GLY A 320 1.42 8.13 -14.84
N GLU A 321 1.79 9.36 -15.21
CA GLU A 321 3.04 9.65 -15.92
C GLU A 321 4.28 9.26 -15.11
N VAL A 322 4.24 9.46 -13.78
CA VAL A 322 5.32 9.00 -12.89
C VAL A 322 5.41 7.47 -12.90
N LEU A 323 4.29 6.76 -12.77
CA LEU A 323 4.29 5.29 -12.82
C LEU A 323 4.75 4.76 -14.19
N ASP A 324 4.37 5.42 -15.28
CA ASP A 324 4.85 5.08 -16.62
C ASP A 324 6.36 5.33 -16.77
N GLY A 325 6.88 6.37 -16.11
CA GLY A 325 8.32 6.63 -16.00
C GLY A 325 9.06 5.49 -15.29
N VAL A 326 8.52 5.01 -14.16
CA VAL A 326 9.02 3.83 -13.45
C VAL A 326 9.05 2.62 -14.39
N CYS A 327 7.94 2.32 -15.08
CA CYS A 327 7.88 1.21 -16.02
C CYS A 327 8.96 1.28 -17.09
N ARG A 328 9.17 2.46 -17.70
CA ARG A 328 10.20 2.66 -18.73
C ARG A 328 11.63 2.44 -18.19
N GLY A 329 11.89 2.76 -16.93
CA GLY A 329 13.19 2.50 -16.29
C GLY A 329 13.44 1.03 -15.96
N LEU A 330 12.37 0.23 -15.83
CA LEU A 330 12.45 -1.20 -15.49
C LEU A 330 12.48 -2.14 -16.70
N LEU A 331 12.06 -1.66 -17.88
CA LEU A 331 12.11 -2.36 -19.16
C LEU A 331 13.49 -2.25 -19.80
#